data_AF-A0A2J0U7U8-F1
#
_entry.id   AF-A0A2J0U7U8-F1
#
_cell.length_a   1.000
_cell.length_b   1.000
_cell.length_c   1.000
_cell.angle_alpha   90.00
_cell.angle_beta   90.00
_cell.angle_gamma   90.00
#
_symmetry.space_group_name_H-M   'P 1'
#
loop_
_entity.id
_entity.type
_entity.pdbx_description
1 polymer ?
#
loop_
_entity_poly.entity_id
_entity_poly.type
_entity_poly.pdbx_seq_one_letter_code
_entity_poly.pdbx_strand_id
1 'polypeptide(L)'
;MRVLPLLPVLLLFAAPPASADALRCGEYRSDDGGMALVFTTANSGYRHNDIGEPEPLWVDRSAAQTRLVMLDDGVAAPIRISADGQRIEDDVVVVYTLRQPRACAVEPRAMDGSCRAAGSHCIAQLPTASPGQAQRACSEGVGAGCSALLRQLREGTAVAESNDVGPARFERPPACREHTPGHDPQACEALTDDALAIAMQRVGQQLEQEERSTPDLPLPAAVRDRLQRLCLQHRVGRFCVEMAAQQLDALEPALAVQALQVVCDAGRVSACERTAPLRELGADLRLVPAQQVPCGRYQADGGVIDMLDFGNGTHARLHKGAIHLQHDGQSLVLRPLANGDLLGIDSQTAYQRYRPQEGVPSCSRPADSLGRPLR
;
A
#
# COMPACT_ATOMS: atom_id res chain seq x y z
N MET A 1 42.17 -14.97 -71.53
CA MET A 1 40.72 -15.00 -71.21
C MET A 1 40.42 -16.23 -70.37
N ARG A 2 40.16 -16.05 -69.07
CA ARG A 2 39.44 -16.99 -68.20
C ARG A 2 38.87 -16.14 -67.06
N VAL A 3 37.56 -15.93 -67.08
CA VAL A 3 36.81 -15.14 -66.10
C VAL A 3 36.39 -16.09 -64.97
N LEU A 4 36.81 -15.78 -63.74
CA LEU A 4 36.38 -16.47 -62.52
C LEU A 4 35.23 -15.64 -61.91
N PRO A 5 34.03 -16.20 -61.66
CA PRO A 5 32.98 -15.45 -60.98
C PRO A 5 33.19 -15.48 -59.46
N LEU A 6 33.33 -14.28 -58.88
CA LEU A 6 33.20 -14.03 -57.44
C LEU A 6 31.72 -14.12 -57.05
N LEU A 7 31.37 -15.09 -56.20
CA LEU A 7 30.10 -15.15 -55.48
C LEU A 7 30.24 -14.35 -54.17
N PRO A 8 29.43 -13.31 -53.92
CA PRO A 8 29.38 -12.66 -52.62
C PRO A 8 28.48 -13.50 -51.70
N VAL A 9 29.08 -14.16 -50.71
CA VAL A 9 28.34 -14.78 -49.61
C VAL A 9 27.79 -13.66 -48.72
N LEU A 10 26.50 -13.36 -48.88
CA LEU A 10 25.72 -12.60 -47.91
C LEU A 10 25.57 -13.46 -46.65
N LEU A 11 26.40 -13.20 -45.64
CA LEU A 11 26.16 -13.65 -44.27
C LEU A 11 25.00 -12.82 -43.69
N LEU A 12 23.78 -13.36 -43.79
CA LEU A 12 22.66 -12.94 -42.98
C LEU A 12 23.05 -13.10 -41.51
N PHE A 13 23.15 -11.99 -40.79
CA PHE A 13 23.11 -12.01 -39.33
C PHE A 13 21.75 -12.57 -38.91
N ALA A 14 21.68 -13.87 -38.65
CA ALA A 14 20.58 -14.44 -37.89
C ALA A 14 20.66 -13.82 -36.49
N ALA A 15 19.79 -12.84 -36.21
CA ALA A 15 19.53 -12.44 -34.85
C ALA A 15 19.13 -13.73 -34.08
N PRO A 16 19.67 -13.96 -32.87
CA PRO A 16 19.20 -15.08 -32.07
C PRO A 16 17.68 -14.94 -31.90
N PRO A 17 16.93 -16.07 -31.79
CA PRO A 17 15.51 -15.99 -31.49
C PRO A 17 15.36 -15.11 -30.26
N ALA A 18 14.60 -14.02 -30.38
CA ALA A 18 14.14 -13.29 -29.22
C ALA A 18 13.42 -14.32 -28.35
N SER A 19 14.02 -14.67 -27.22
CA SER A 19 13.44 -15.61 -26.28
C SER A 19 12.00 -15.19 -26.00
N ALA A 20 11.09 -16.15 -25.84
CA ALA A 20 9.66 -15.94 -25.54
C ALA A 20 9.38 -15.25 -24.18
N ASP A 21 10.38 -14.56 -23.66
CA ASP A 21 10.52 -13.92 -22.35
C ASP A 21 10.72 -12.40 -22.45
N ALA A 22 10.92 -11.83 -23.64
CA ALA A 22 11.19 -10.41 -23.77
C ALA A 22 9.89 -9.59 -23.71
N LEU A 23 9.35 -9.41 -22.51
CA LEU A 23 8.39 -8.35 -22.22
C LEU A 23 8.91 -7.04 -22.82
N ARG A 24 8.10 -6.38 -23.64
CA ARG A 24 8.46 -5.11 -24.25
C ARG A 24 8.11 -3.99 -23.29
N CYS A 25 8.97 -2.98 -23.20
CA CYS A 25 8.60 -1.78 -22.45
C CYS A 25 7.54 -1.00 -23.23
N GLY A 26 6.59 -0.42 -22.51
CA GLY A 26 5.50 0.34 -23.11
C GLY A 26 4.22 0.22 -22.31
N GLU A 27 3.16 0.76 -22.88
CA GLU A 27 1.80 0.67 -22.34
C GLU A 27 1.05 -0.48 -23.01
N TYR A 28 0.65 -1.45 -22.20
CA TYR A 28 -0.30 -2.49 -22.57
C TYR A 28 -1.67 -2.09 -22.04
N ARG A 29 -2.70 -2.19 -22.88
CA ARG A 29 -4.09 -1.90 -22.48
C ARG A 29 -4.91 -3.17 -22.49
N SER A 30 -5.78 -3.33 -21.50
CA SER A 30 -6.79 -4.38 -21.49
C SER A 30 -7.73 -4.25 -22.68
N ASP A 31 -8.34 -5.36 -23.10
CA ASP A 31 -9.27 -5.38 -24.24
C ASP A 31 -10.51 -4.47 -24.02
N ASP A 32 -10.94 -4.26 -22.77
CA ASP A 32 -12.01 -3.33 -22.40
C ASP A 32 -11.54 -1.87 -22.25
N GLY A 33 -10.23 -1.62 -22.36
CA GLY A 33 -9.58 -0.32 -22.23
C GLY A 33 -9.49 0.23 -20.79
N GLY A 34 -10.14 -0.41 -19.82
CA GLY A 34 -10.26 0.10 -18.45
C GLY A 34 -8.99 -0.01 -17.60
N MET A 35 -8.04 -0.86 -18.00
CA MET A 35 -6.79 -1.11 -17.30
C MET A 35 -5.58 -0.94 -18.23
N ALA A 36 -4.49 -0.45 -17.67
CA ALA A 36 -3.20 -0.35 -18.33
C ALA A 36 -2.08 -0.94 -17.46
N LEU A 37 -1.15 -1.65 -18.10
CA LEU A 37 0.14 -2.04 -17.52
C LEU A 37 1.23 -1.28 -18.25
N VAL A 38 2.02 -0.49 -17.53
CA VAL A 38 3.04 0.37 -18.11
C VAL A 38 4.42 -0.01 -17.61
N PHE A 39 5.21 -0.67 -18.45
CA PHE A 39 6.54 -1.20 -18.10
C PHE A 39 7.65 -0.23 -18.50
N THR A 40 8.40 0.29 -17.53
CA THR A 40 9.53 1.24 -17.72
C THR A 40 10.84 0.51 -17.98
N THR A 41 10.96 -0.69 -17.40
CA THR A 41 12.06 -1.61 -17.57
C THR A 41 11.50 -2.99 -17.92
N ALA A 42 12.37 -3.98 -18.11
CA ALA A 42 11.96 -5.33 -18.46
C ALA A 42 11.18 -6.05 -17.33
N ASN A 43 11.34 -5.59 -16.08
CA ASN A 43 10.70 -6.21 -14.92
C ASN A 43 9.96 -5.22 -14.00
N SER A 44 9.92 -3.91 -14.29
CA SER A 44 9.25 -2.94 -13.43
C SER A 44 8.35 -1.98 -14.19
N GLY A 45 7.31 -1.52 -13.50
CA GLY A 45 6.30 -0.67 -14.08
C GLY A 45 5.23 -0.29 -13.08
N TYR A 46 4.05 0.07 -13.60
CA TYR A 46 2.87 0.32 -12.80
C TYR A 46 1.60 -0.16 -13.51
N ARG A 47 0.59 -0.53 -12.72
CA ARG A 47 -0.79 -0.75 -13.15
C ARG A 47 -1.58 0.54 -12.97
N HIS A 48 -2.48 0.87 -13.88
CA HIS A 48 -3.36 2.03 -13.72
C HIS A 48 -4.70 1.74 -14.39
N ASN A 49 -5.80 2.14 -13.77
CA ASN A 49 -7.09 2.33 -14.41
C ASN A 49 -7.31 3.84 -14.53
N ASP A 50 -7.84 4.37 -15.63
CA ASP A 50 -7.87 5.82 -15.95
C ASP A 50 -8.58 6.73 -14.90
N ILE A 51 -9.08 6.13 -13.82
CA ILE A 51 -9.77 6.75 -12.66
C ILE A 51 -8.93 6.63 -11.39
N GLY A 52 -8.17 5.55 -11.22
CA GLY A 52 -7.42 5.24 -10.00
C GLY A 52 -5.92 5.42 -10.17
N GLU A 53 -5.20 4.95 -9.17
CA GLU A 53 -3.81 5.31 -8.94
C GLU A 53 -2.81 4.40 -9.68
N PRO A 54 -1.66 4.92 -10.17
CA PRO A 54 -0.61 4.09 -10.74
C PRO A 54 0.06 3.18 -9.70
N GLU A 55 -0.39 1.96 -9.54
CA GLU A 55 0.14 1.01 -8.55
C GLU A 55 1.45 0.38 -9.01
N PRO A 56 2.57 0.53 -8.27
CA PRO A 56 3.85 -0.06 -8.64
C PRO A 56 3.76 -1.58 -8.73
N LEU A 57 4.34 -2.12 -9.80
CA LEU A 57 4.43 -3.55 -10.01
C LEU A 57 5.83 -4.00 -10.39
N TRP A 58 6.06 -5.29 -10.20
CA TRP A 58 7.26 -6.01 -10.58
C TRP A 58 6.91 -7.30 -11.30
N VAL A 59 7.72 -7.71 -12.26
CA VAL A 59 7.58 -8.99 -12.95
C VAL A 59 8.50 -9.98 -12.28
N ASP A 60 7.90 -10.92 -11.56
CA ASP A 60 8.63 -12.04 -10.98
C ASP A 60 8.74 -13.18 -11.98
N ARG A 61 9.97 -13.50 -12.34
CA ARG A 61 10.34 -14.63 -13.20
C ARG A 61 11.03 -15.74 -12.43
N SER A 62 11.13 -15.59 -11.11
CA SER A 62 11.80 -16.56 -10.25
C SER A 62 10.88 -17.71 -9.81
N ALA A 63 9.57 -17.56 -10.03
CA ALA A 63 8.57 -18.61 -9.95
C ALA A 63 8.51 -19.43 -11.25
N ALA A 64 7.91 -20.63 -11.21
CA ALA A 64 7.81 -21.49 -12.39
C ALA A 64 6.93 -20.87 -13.48
N GLN A 65 5.85 -20.20 -13.09
CA GLN A 65 5.11 -19.28 -13.94
C GLN A 65 5.49 -17.82 -13.64
N THR A 66 5.66 -17.01 -14.67
CA THR A 66 5.87 -15.56 -14.52
C THR A 66 4.67 -14.92 -13.81
N ARG A 67 4.92 -14.02 -12.86
CA ARG A 67 3.85 -13.33 -12.10
C ARG A 67 4.02 -11.82 -12.12
N LEU A 68 2.90 -11.11 -12.11
CA LEU A 68 2.84 -9.69 -11.77
C LEU A 68 2.70 -9.55 -10.25
N VAL A 69 3.71 -8.96 -9.64
CA VAL A 69 3.76 -8.66 -8.22
C VAL A 69 3.41 -7.20 -8.02
N MET A 70 2.23 -6.94 -7.47
CA MET A 70 1.78 -5.63 -7.04
C MET A 70 2.46 -5.31 -5.70
N LEU A 71 3.29 -4.27 -5.68
CA LEU A 71 4.23 -4.02 -4.59
C LEU A 71 3.57 -3.36 -3.37
N ASP A 72 2.51 -2.57 -3.58
CA ASP A 72 1.86 -1.78 -2.53
C ASP A 72 0.90 -2.62 -1.69
N ASP A 73 0.12 -3.50 -2.31
CA ASP A 73 -0.89 -4.36 -1.68
C ASP A 73 -0.35 -5.76 -1.36
N GLY A 74 0.77 -6.17 -1.98
CA GLY A 74 1.36 -7.48 -1.77
C GLY A 74 0.55 -8.59 -2.44
N VAL A 75 0.14 -8.39 -3.69
CA VAL A 75 -0.54 -9.40 -4.51
C VAL A 75 0.40 -9.91 -5.59
N ALA A 76 0.44 -11.23 -5.81
CA ALA A 76 1.23 -11.85 -6.89
C ALA A 76 0.34 -12.70 -7.80
N ALA A 77 0.03 -12.17 -8.98
CA ALA A 77 -0.87 -12.81 -9.94
C ALA A 77 -0.10 -13.49 -11.07
N PRO A 78 -0.41 -14.74 -11.42
CA PRO A 78 0.21 -15.44 -12.53
C PRO A 78 -0.18 -14.81 -13.86
N ILE A 79 0.78 -14.75 -14.79
CA ILE A 79 0.59 -14.24 -16.14
C ILE A 79 1.26 -15.13 -17.19
N ARG A 80 0.80 -15.01 -18.43
CA ARG A 80 1.45 -15.55 -19.63
C ARG A 80 1.81 -14.40 -20.55
N ILE A 81 3.05 -14.40 -21.06
CA ILE A 81 3.54 -13.40 -22.00
C ILE A 81 3.66 -14.09 -23.36
N SER A 82 3.13 -13.48 -24.42
CA SER A 82 3.28 -14.01 -25.78
C SER A 82 4.74 -14.00 -26.22
N ALA A 83 5.10 -14.90 -27.13
CA ALA A 83 6.48 -15.03 -27.60
C ALA A 83 7.04 -13.76 -28.26
N ASP A 84 6.19 -12.92 -28.84
CA ASP A 84 6.57 -11.63 -29.43
C ASP A 84 6.61 -10.46 -28.41
N GLY A 85 6.22 -10.73 -27.17
CA GLY A 85 6.14 -9.80 -26.07
C GLY A 85 5.02 -8.75 -26.19
N GLN A 86 4.06 -8.93 -27.10
CA GLN A 86 3.00 -7.93 -27.35
C GLN A 86 1.70 -8.18 -26.58
N ARG A 87 1.51 -9.38 -26.02
CA ARG A 87 0.30 -9.79 -25.32
C ARG A 87 0.64 -10.34 -23.94
N ILE A 88 -0.13 -9.95 -22.93
CA ILE A 88 -0.06 -10.48 -21.57
C ILE A 88 -1.46 -10.98 -21.22
N GLU A 89 -1.55 -12.22 -20.75
CA GLU A 89 -2.79 -12.84 -20.31
C GLU A 89 -2.67 -13.13 -18.83
N ASP A 90 -3.58 -12.60 -18.00
CA ASP A 90 -3.71 -13.06 -16.62
C ASP A 90 -4.61 -14.30 -16.54
N ASP A 91 -4.53 -15.03 -15.43
CA ASP A 91 -5.33 -16.26 -15.23
C ASP A 91 -6.85 -15.99 -15.09
N VAL A 92 -7.29 -14.73 -15.11
CA VAL A 92 -8.70 -14.31 -14.97
C VAL A 92 -9.29 -13.77 -16.28
N VAL A 93 -8.63 -14.06 -17.43
CA VAL A 93 -9.10 -13.74 -18.79
C VAL A 93 -8.97 -12.25 -19.16
N VAL A 94 -8.23 -11.44 -18.39
CA VAL A 94 -7.88 -10.10 -18.86
C VAL A 94 -6.68 -10.23 -19.77
N VAL A 95 -6.88 -9.79 -21.00
CA VAL A 95 -5.81 -9.74 -21.98
C VAL A 95 -5.38 -8.30 -22.21
N TYR A 96 -4.10 -8.08 -22.04
CA TYR A 96 -3.45 -6.81 -22.30
C TYR A 96 -2.66 -6.88 -23.61
N THR A 97 -2.87 -5.90 -24.49
CA THR A 97 -2.14 -5.78 -25.76
C THR A 97 -1.29 -4.51 -25.76
N LEU A 98 -0.04 -4.61 -26.22
CA LEU A 98 0.88 -3.48 -26.33
C LEU A 98 0.33 -2.44 -27.31
N ARG A 99 0.06 -1.23 -26.81
CA ARG A 99 -0.45 -0.10 -27.61
C ARG A 99 0.63 0.90 -27.93
N GLN A 100 1.49 1.20 -26.95
CA GLN A 100 2.52 2.21 -27.08
C GLN A 100 3.88 1.61 -26.70
N PRO A 101 4.64 1.07 -27.67
CA PRO A 101 5.98 0.55 -27.40
C PRO A 101 6.95 1.69 -27.05
N ARG A 102 7.92 1.41 -26.17
CA ARG A 102 9.02 2.32 -25.85
C ARG A 102 10.33 1.58 -25.60
N ALA A 103 11.43 2.33 -25.62
CA ALA A 103 12.72 1.81 -25.18
C ALA A 103 12.70 1.52 -23.68
N CYS A 104 13.20 0.36 -23.27
CA CYS A 104 13.39 0.03 -21.87
C CYS A 104 14.50 0.87 -21.25
N ALA A 105 14.26 1.38 -20.05
CA ALA A 105 15.33 1.88 -19.20
C ALA A 105 16.17 0.71 -18.66
N VAL A 106 17.35 1.03 -18.12
CA VAL A 106 18.23 0.05 -17.49
C VAL A 106 17.59 -0.47 -16.21
N GLU A 107 17.41 -1.79 -16.13
CA GLU A 107 16.90 -2.46 -14.94
C GLU A 107 17.92 -2.44 -13.80
N PRO A 108 17.57 -1.98 -12.60
CA PRO A 108 18.39 -2.17 -11.42
C PRO A 108 18.57 -3.66 -11.12
N ARG A 109 19.81 -4.09 -10.85
CA ARG A 109 20.07 -5.47 -10.47
C ARG A 109 19.45 -5.78 -9.12
N ALA A 110 18.60 -6.81 -9.07
CA ALA A 110 18.15 -7.39 -7.81
C ALA A 110 19.32 -8.09 -7.12
N MET A 111 19.45 -7.88 -5.80
CA MET A 111 20.48 -8.57 -5.01
C MET A 111 20.00 -9.98 -4.67
N ASP A 112 20.90 -10.96 -4.62
CA ASP A 112 20.52 -12.32 -4.24
C ASP A 112 19.91 -12.37 -2.83
N GLY A 113 18.79 -13.08 -2.70
CA GLY A 113 18.01 -13.17 -1.46
C GLY A 113 17.26 -11.88 -1.09
N SER A 114 17.22 -10.89 -1.98
CA SER A 114 16.33 -9.72 -1.87
C SER A 114 14.88 -10.10 -2.15
N CYS A 115 13.95 -9.25 -1.72
CA CYS A 115 12.54 -9.42 -2.06
C CYS A 115 12.34 -9.32 -3.58
N ARG A 116 13.04 -8.39 -4.25
CA ARG A 116 12.99 -8.23 -5.72
C ARG A 116 13.54 -9.43 -6.50
N ALA A 117 14.46 -10.20 -5.91
CA ALA A 117 15.00 -11.43 -6.52
C ALA A 117 14.09 -12.65 -6.33
N ALA A 118 13.14 -12.59 -5.39
CA ALA A 118 12.23 -13.68 -5.06
C ALA A 118 10.81 -13.13 -4.83
N GLY A 119 10.28 -12.38 -5.81
CA GLY A 119 9.10 -11.50 -5.64
C GLY A 119 7.91 -12.20 -5.00
N SER A 120 7.39 -13.24 -5.65
CA SER A 120 6.18 -13.96 -5.22
C SER A 120 6.39 -14.68 -3.89
N HIS A 121 7.56 -15.28 -3.69
CA HIS A 121 7.92 -15.91 -2.43
C HIS A 121 8.09 -14.91 -1.29
N CYS A 122 8.62 -13.72 -1.58
CA CYS A 122 8.71 -12.64 -0.61
C CYS A 122 7.31 -12.22 -0.17
N ILE A 123 6.42 -11.93 -1.12
CA ILE A 123 5.02 -11.57 -0.84
C ILE A 123 4.33 -12.63 0.02
N ALA A 124 4.48 -13.92 -0.34
CA ALA A 124 3.90 -15.02 0.44
C ALA A 124 4.45 -15.10 1.88
N GLN A 125 5.69 -14.69 2.12
CA GLN A 125 6.33 -14.72 3.44
C GLN A 125 6.05 -13.49 4.29
N LEU A 126 5.71 -12.33 3.70
CA LEU A 126 5.51 -11.06 4.41
C LEU A 126 4.55 -11.14 5.61
N PRO A 127 3.41 -11.86 5.57
CA PRO A 127 2.50 -11.94 6.71
C PRO A 127 3.12 -12.55 7.98
N THR A 128 4.16 -13.37 7.82
CA THR A 128 4.91 -14.01 8.92
C THR A 128 6.40 -13.68 8.89
N ALA A 129 6.78 -12.63 8.18
CA ALA A 129 8.18 -12.23 8.06
C ALA A 129 8.74 -11.84 9.43
N SER A 130 10.02 -12.10 9.65
CA SER A 130 10.73 -11.52 10.79
C SER A 130 10.85 -9.99 10.64
N PRO A 131 11.09 -9.24 11.73
CA PRO A 131 11.40 -7.80 11.67
C PRO A 131 12.50 -7.43 10.67
N GLY A 132 13.55 -8.24 10.57
CA GLY A 132 14.63 -8.03 9.62
C GLY A 132 14.19 -8.21 8.16
N GLN A 133 13.31 -9.18 7.87
CA GLN A 133 12.77 -9.41 6.54
C GLN A 133 11.82 -8.29 6.12
N ALA A 134 10.90 -7.86 7.00
CA ALA A 134 10.01 -6.74 6.74
C ALA A 134 10.81 -5.44 6.50
N GLN A 135 11.82 -5.18 7.32
CA GLN A 135 12.73 -4.03 7.15
C GLN A 135 13.48 -4.08 5.81
N ARG A 136 13.98 -5.25 5.40
CA ARG A 136 14.63 -5.42 4.10
C ARG A 136 13.67 -5.12 2.96
N ALA A 137 12.51 -5.79 2.93
CA ALA A 137 11.51 -5.59 1.88
C ALA A 137 11.12 -4.10 1.77
N CYS A 138 10.91 -3.44 2.91
CA CYS A 138 10.64 -2.00 2.92
C CYS A 138 11.79 -1.16 2.35
N SER A 139 13.04 -1.46 2.71
CA SER A 139 14.22 -0.75 2.18
C SER A 139 14.45 -0.95 0.67
N GLU A 140 13.87 -2.01 0.11
CA GLU A 140 13.87 -2.28 -1.33
C GLU A 140 12.71 -1.57 -2.05
N GLY A 141 11.87 -0.82 -1.33
CA GLY A 141 10.68 -0.15 -1.86
C GLY A 141 9.51 -1.08 -2.12
N VAL A 142 9.41 -2.20 -1.39
CA VAL A 142 8.24 -3.08 -1.42
C VAL A 142 7.24 -2.60 -0.38
N GLY A 143 6.11 -2.07 -0.84
CA GLY A 143 5.14 -1.40 0.00
C GLY A 143 4.50 -2.27 1.06
N ALA A 144 4.07 -3.47 0.67
CA ALA A 144 3.57 -4.47 1.60
C ALA A 144 4.61 -4.83 2.68
N GLY A 145 5.91 -4.74 2.35
CA GLY A 145 7.00 -4.90 3.32
C GLY A 145 7.07 -3.77 4.34
N CYS A 146 6.85 -2.53 3.91
CA CYS A 146 6.77 -1.37 4.82
C CYS A 146 5.55 -1.44 5.73
N SER A 147 4.38 -1.82 5.20
CA SER A 147 3.17 -2.03 5.99
C SER A 147 3.34 -3.17 7.01
N ALA A 148 3.99 -4.28 6.62
CA ALA A 148 4.32 -5.36 7.55
C ALA A 148 5.25 -4.91 8.67
N LEU A 149 6.28 -4.10 8.36
CA LEU A 149 7.18 -3.53 9.36
C LEU A 149 6.43 -2.60 10.34
N LEU A 150 5.58 -1.71 9.82
CA LEU A 150 4.79 -0.80 10.64
C LEU A 150 3.89 -1.56 11.61
N ARG A 151 3.20 -2.61 11.15
CA ARG A 151 2.35 -3.46 11.98
C ARG A 151 3.15 -4.15 13.09
N GLN A 152 4.28 -4.76 12.75
CA GLN A 152 5.15 -5.42 13.72
C GLN A 152 5.63 -4.48 14.83
N LEU A 153 5.97 -3.24 14.47
CA LEU A 153 6.33 -2.20 15.42
C LEU A 153 5.17 -1.82 16.35
N ARG A 154 3.93 -1.80 15.86
CA ARG A 154 2.73 -1.53 16.67
C ARG A 154 2.44 -2.66 17.66
N GLU A 155 2.62 -3.91 17.24
CA GLU A 155 2.44 -5.10 18.06
C GLU A 155 3.52 -5.25 19.17
N GLY A 156 4.48 -4.32 19.23
CA GLY A 156 5.57 -4.36 20.22
C GLY A 156 6.60 -5.46 19.94
N THR A 157 6.58 -6.04 18.73
CA THR A 157 7.65 -6.95 18.32
C THR A 157 8.92 -6.13 18.16
N ALA A 158 9.95 -6.45 18.96
CA ALA A 158 11.19 -5.71 18.96
C ALA A 158 11.84 -5.82 17.57
N VAL A 159 11.80 -4.72 16.81
CA VAL A 159 12.80 -4.46 15.78
C VAL A 159 14.06 -4.15 16.59
N ALA A 160 14.81 -5.18 16.96
CA ALA A 160 16.11 -4.95 17.55
C ALA A 160 16.83 -3.95 16.63
N GLU A 161 17.44 -2.92 17.20
CA GLU A 161 18.54 -2.18 16.55
C GLU A 161 19.75 -3.09 16.32
N SER A 162 19.53 -4.41 16.24
CA SER A 162 20.52 -5.33 15.82
C SER A 162 20.73 -5.05 14.34
N ASN A 163 21.93 -4.57 14.06
CA ASN A 163 22.68 -4.94 12.88
C ASN A 163 22.88 -6.47 12.84
N ASP A 164 21.89 -7.28 13.22
CA ASP A 164 21.90 -8.73 13.06
C ASP A 164 21.65 -8.99 11.58
N VAL A 165 22.74 -8.84 10.84
CA VAL A 165 22.96 -9.28 9.47
C VAL A 165 23.03 -10.82 9.46
N GLY A 166 22.15 -11.50 10.20
CA GLY A 166 21.66 -12.78 9.71
C GLY A 166 20.99 -12.51 8.36
N PRO A 167 21.09 -13.40 7.37
CA PRO A 167 20.48 -13.15 6.08
C PRO A 167 18.97 -13.15 6.27
N ALA A 168 18.38 -11.97 6.50
CA ALA A 168 16.96 -11.68 6.37
C ALA A 168 16.56 -11.82 4.90
N ARG A 169 16.84 -12.99 4.33
CA ARG A 169 16.72 -13.30 2.91
C ARG A 169 15.34 -13.86 2.67
N PHE A 170 14.87 -13.62 1.46
CA PHE A 170 13.75 -14.32 0.89
C PHE A 170 14.32 -15.45 0.05
N GLU A 171 14.42 -16.63 0.67
CA GLU A 171 14.90 -17.82 -0.03
C GLU A 171 13.75 -18.53 -0.75
N ARG A 172 14.01 -18.92 -2.00
CA ARG A 172 13.11 -19.79 -2.75
C ARG A 172 13.14 -21.20 -2.19
N PRO A 173 12.01 -21.95 -2.19
CA PRO A 173 12.00 -23.38 -1.90
C PRO A 173 12.97 -24.14 -2.83
N PRO A 174 13.56 -25.28 -2.41
CA PRO A 174 14.46 -26.06 -3.26
C PRO A 174 13.86 -26.44 -4.63
N ALA A 175 12.58 -26.79 -4.68
CA ALA A 175 11.86 -27.07 -5.93
C ALA A 175 11.91 -25.91 -6.93
N CYS A 176 11.98 -24.67 -6.45
CA CYS A 176 12.02 -23.45 -7.24
C CYS A 176 13.45 -22.97 -7.60
N ARG A 177 14.50 -23.66 -7.14
CA ARG A 177 15.89 -23.26 -7.40
C ARG A 177 16.42 -23.96 -8.65
N GLU A 178 16.41 -23.24 -9.76
CA GLU A 178 17.02 -23.68 -11.01
C GLU A 178 18.47 -24.16 -10.81
N HIS A 179 18.87 -25.14 -11.61
CA HIS A 179 20.21 -25.73 -11.60
C HIS A 179 20.64 -26.39 -10.27
N THR A 180 19.68 -26.67 -9.37
CA THR A 180 19.95 -27.44 -8.14
C THR A 180 19.31 -28.84 -8.18
N PRO A 181 19.92 -29.85 -7.52
CA PRO A 181 19.26 -31.14 -7.31
C PRO A 181 17.94 -30.94 -6.54
N GLY A 182 16.82 -31.37 -7.12
CA GLY A 182 15.49 -31.18 -6.54
C GLY A 182 14.67 -30.05 -7.17
N HIS A 183 15.17 -29.36 -8.21
CA HIS A 183 14.34 -28.47 -9.02
C HIS A 183 13.19 -29.24 -9.67
N ASP A 184 11.97 -28.79 -9.43
CA ASP A 184 10.74 -29.32 -10.01
C ASP A 184 9.80 -28.14 -10.28
N PRO A 185 9.61 -27.75 -11.55
CA PRO A 185 8.75 -26.62 -11.91
C PRO A 185 7.29 -26.78 -11.48
N GLN A 186 6.72 -27.99 -11.56
CA GLN A 186 5.32 -28.22 -11.19
C GLN A 186 5.14 -28.16 -9.67
N ALA A 187 6.05 -28.79 -8.92
CA ALA A 187 6.04 -28.69 -7.47
C ALA A 187 6.31 -27.26 -6.99
N CYS A 188 7.19 -26.52 -7.68
CA CYS A 188 7.43 -25.12 -7.38
C CYS A 188 6.16 -24.27 -7.53
N GLU A 189 5.42 -24.45 -8.64
CA GLU A 189 4.21 -23.69 -8.89
C GLU A 189 3.15 -23.96 -7.83
N ALA A 190 2.86 -25.24 -7.54
CA ALA A 190 1.90 -25.63 -6.51
C ALA A 190 2.25 -25.06 -5.12
N LEU A 191 3.54 -25.13 -4.74
CA LEU A 191 4.01 -24.56 -3.48
C LEU A 191 3.85 -23.03 -3.43
N THR A 192 4.02 -22.35 -4.56
CA THR A 192 3.91 -20.89 -4.64
C THR A 192 2.45 -20.46 -4.55
N ASP A 193 1.55 -21.12 -5.28
CA ASP A 193 0.11 -20.86 -5.24
C ASP A 193 -0.47 -21.10 -3.85
N ASP A 194 -0.16 -22.25 -3.22
CA ASP A 194 -0.61 -22.57 -1.86
C ASP A 194 -0.10 -21.52 -0.85
N ALA A 195 1.17 -21.14 -0.95
CA ALA A 195 1.76 -20.16 -0.05
C ALA A 195 1.13 -18.77 -0.22
N LEU A 196 0.84 -18.34 -1.45
CA LEU A 196 0.15 -17.07 -1.71
C LEU A 196 -1.29 -17.10 -1.21
N ALA A 197 -2.01 -18.19 -1.41
CA ALA A 197 -3.39 -18.33 -0.90
C ALA A 197 -3.43 -18.26 0.64
N ILE A 198 -2.52 -18.97 1.32
CA ILE A 198 -2.38 -18.91 2.78
C ILE A 198 -2.01 -17.49 3.24
N ALA A 199 -1.10 -16.82 2.51
CA ALA A 199 -0.71 -15.45 2.82
C ALA A 199 -1.89 -14.49 2.75
N MET A 200 -2.70 -14.56 1.68
CA MET A 200 -3.90 -13.74 1.52
C MET A 200 -4.92 -14.00 2.64
N GLN A 201 -5.14 -15.26 3.01
CA GLN A 201 -6.04 -15.60 4.12
C GLN A 201 -5.57 -14.98 5.45
N ARG A 202 -4.26 -15.00 5.72
CA ARG A 202 -3.68 -14.37 6.92
C ARG A 202 -3.83 -12.85 6.91
N VAL A 203 -3.59 -12.21 5.76
CA VAL A 203 -3.82 -10.76 5.62
C VAL A 203 -5.28 -10.43 5.89
N GLY A 204 -6.23 -11.20 5.36
CA GLY A 204 -7.65 -11.03 5.65
C GLY A 204 -7.97 -11.13 7.15
N GLN A 205 -7.48 -12.19 7.81
CA GLN A 205 -7.67 -12.37 9.26
C GLN A 205 -7.05 -11.25 10.09
N GLN A 206 -5.88 -10.74 9.67
CA GLN A 206 -5.21 -9.61 10.31
C GLN A 206 -6.03 -8.33 10.17
N LEU A 207 -6.53 -8.01 8.98
CA LEU A 207 -7.36 -6.83 8.75
C LEU A 207 -8.64 -6.88 9.61
N GLU A 208 -9.31 -8.04 9.65
CA GLU A 208 -10.47 -8.24 10.52
C GLU A 208 -10.13 -8.09 12.01
N GLN A 209 -8.91 -8.47 12.41
CA GLN A 209 -8.44 -8.29 13.79
C GLN A 209 -8.12 -6.82 14.07
N GLU A 210 -7.48 -6.10 13.15
CA GLU A 210 -7.18 -4.67 13.26
C GLU A 210 -8.46 -3.83 13.39
N GLU A 211 -9.49 -4.13 12.60
CA GLU A 211 -10.81 -3.47 12.68
C GLU A 211 -11.50 -3.70 14.04
N ARG A 212 -11.36 -4.90 14.62
CA ARG A 212 -11.91 -5.23 15.94
C ARG A 212 -11.05 -4.70 17.10
N SER A 213 -9.77 -4.45 16.84
CA SER A 213 -8.82 -3.99 17.84
C SER A 213 -9.02 -2.49 18.07
N THR A 214 -8.77 -2.03 19.29
CA THR A 214 -8.80 -0.59 19.56
C THR A 214 -7.50 0.01 19.05
N PRO A 215 -7.51 1.11 18.28
CA PRO A 215 -6.30 1.64 17.67
C PRO A 215 -5.19 1.91 18.70
N ASP A 216 -3.98 1.49 18.33
CA ASP A 216 -2.81 1.51 19.20
C ASP A 216 -2.35 2.92 19.55
N LEU A 217 -1.52 3.03 20.60
CA LEU A 217 -0.81 4.28 20.87
C LEU A 217 0.07 4.60 19.65
N PRO A 218 0.24 5.89 19.29
CA PRO A 218 1.17 6.25 18.24
C PRO A 218 2.56 5.72 18.62
N LEU A 219 3.27 5.16 17.64
CA LEU A 219 4.62 4.64 17.83
C LEU A 219 5.56 5.70 18.45
N PRO A 220 6.63 5.33 19.17
CA PRO A 220 7.60 6.29 19.67
C PRO A 220 8.13 7.21 18.57
N ALA A 221 8.38 8.49 18.90
CA ALA A 221 8.74 9.52 17.91
C ALA A 221 9.92 9.11 17.01
N ALA A 222 11.00 8.58 17.60
CA ALA A 222 12.17 8.12 16.85
C ALA A 222 11.84 7.02 15.83
N VAL A 223 10.90 6.12 16.15
CA VAL A 223 10.42 5.08 15.24
C VAL A 223 9.60 5.70 14.12
N ARG A 224 8.68 6.62 14.44
CA ARG A 224 7.89 7.34 13.43
C ARG A 224 8.78 8.13 12.48
N ASP A 225 9.81 8.80 12.96
CA ASP A 225 10.76 9.56 12.13
C ASP A 225 11.55 8.67 11.16
N ARG A 226 11.91 7.46 11.60
CA ARG A 226 12.53 6.46 10.72
C ARG A 226 11.57 6.03 9.62
N LEU A 227 10.33 5.69 9.97
CA LEU A 227 9.32 5.26 9.00
C LEU A 227 8.90 6.40 8.05
N GLN A 228 8.83 7.64 8.55
CA GLN A 228 8.58 8.84 7.75
C GLN A 228 9.63 8.98 6.65
N ARG A 229 10.92 8.80 6.98
CA ARG A 229 12.00 8.84 5.98
C ARG A 229 11.85 7.76 4.91
N LEU A 230 11.45 6.54 5.30
CA LEU A 230 11.20 5.45 4.34
C LEU A 230 10.02 5.80 3.41
N CYS A 231 8.95 6.38 3.95
CA CYS A 231 7.81 6.85 3.15
C CYS A 231 8.26 7.91 2.14
N LEU A 232 8.98 8.94 2.57
CA LEU A 232 9.45 10.01 1.68
C LEU A 232 10.46 9.51 0.62
N GLN A 233 11.28 8.51 0.98
CA GLN A 233 12.27 7.91 0.07
C GLN A 233 11.61 7.05 -1.01
N HIS A 234 10.72 6.15 -0.62
CA HIS A 234 10.17 5.14 -1.54
C HIS A 234 8.82 5.54 -2.15
N ARG A 235 8.10 6.50 -1.54
CA ARG A 235 6.82 7.04 -2.01
C ARG A 235 5.74 5.97 -2.22
N VAL A 236 5.81 4.91 -1.42
CA VAL A 236 4.86 3.80 -1.43
C VAL A 236 3.50 4.31 -0.98
N GLY A 237 2.48 4.18 -1.82
CA GLY A 237 1.18 4.83 -1.60
C GLY A 237 0.50 4.42 -0.30
N ARG A 238 0.17 3.12 -0.17
CA ARG A 238 -0.51 2.58 1.01
C ARG A 238 0.25 2.86 2.30
N PHE A 239 1.55 2.57 2.33
CA PHE A 239 2.38 2.76 3.52
C PHE A 239 2.47 4.23 3.95
N CYS A 240 2.59 5.16 2.99
CA CYS A 240 2.63 6.58 3.33
C CYS A 240 1.29 7.10 3.88
N VAL A 241 0.15 6.55 3.44
CA VAL A 241 -1.17 6.84 4.05
C VAL A 241 -1.22 6.30 5.49
N GLU A 242 -0.74 5.08 5.73
CA GLU A 242 -0.65 4.51 7.09
C GLU A 242 0.29 5.33 7.99
N MET A 243 1.37 5.88 7.44
CA MET A 243 2.25 6.81 8.14
C MET A 243 1.60 8.15 8.44
N ALA A 244 0.82 8.70 7.50
CA ALA A 244 0.06 9.92 7.75
C ALA A 244 -0.90 9.76 8.94
N ALA A 245 -1.60 8.62 9.01
CA ALA A 245 -2.44 8.28 10.15
C ALA A 245 -1.64 8.24 11.47
N GLN A 246 -0.44 7.63 11.49
CA GLN A 246 0.42 7.65 12.68
C GLN A 246 0.82 9.06 13.13
N GLN A 247 1.08 9.96 12.19
CA GLN A 247 1.44 11.34 12.54
C GLN A 247 0.23 12.13 13.05
N LEU A 248 -0.96 11.92 12.47
CA LEU A 248 -2.20 12.53 12.98
C LEU A 248 -2.54 12.03 14.39
N ASP A 249 -2.36 10.73 14.65
CA ASP A 249 -2.52 10.15 15.98
C ASP A 249 -1.54 10.72 17.00
N ALA A 250 -0.35 11.08 16.54
CA ALA A 250 0.67 11.73 17.34
C ALA A 250 0.50 13.24 17.50
N LEU A 251 -0.56 13.83 16.93
CA LEU A 251 -0.78 15.29 16.87
C LEU A 251 0.32 16.05 16.10
N GLU A 252 0.92 15.41 15.10
CA GLU A 252 1.97 15.94 14.21
C GLU A 252 1.45 16.16 12.78
N PRO A 253 0.43 17.02 12.56
CA PRO A 253 -0.27 17.07 11.28
C PRO A 253 0.60 17.58 10.12
N ALA A 254 1.64 18.36 10.39
CA ALA A 254 2.59 18.79 9.36
C ALA A 254 3.38 17.62 8.75
N LEU A 255 3.70 16.59 9.54
CA LEU A 255 4.35 15.37 9.04
C LEU A 255 3.36 14.48 8.28
N ALA A 256 2.09 14.46 8.70
CA ALA A 256 1.03 13.77 7.98
C ALA A 256 0.82 14.34 6.57
N VAL A 257 0.74 15.67 6.46
CA VAL A 257 0.64 16.36 5.17
C VAL A 257 1.85 16.05 4.28
N GLN A 258 3.06 16.01 4.83
CA GLN A 258 4.25 15.63 4.06
C GLN A 258 4.18 14.20 3.52
N ALA A 259 3.72 13.24 4.32
CA ALA A 259 3.57 11.85 3.90
C ALA A 259 2.51 11.68 2.81
N LEU A 260 1.39 12.40 2.88
CA LEU A 260 0.36 12.36 1.83
C LEU A 260 0.79 13.12 0.57
N GLN A 261 1.47 14.25 0.71
CA GLN A 261 1.91 15.07 -0.42
C GLN A 261 2.91 14.33 -1.30
N VAL A 262 3.87 13.57 -0.74
CA VAL A 262 4.85 12.86 -1.57
C VAL A 262 4.20 11.79 -2.46
N VAL A 263 3.09 11.23 -2.00
CA VAL A 263 2.28 10.25 -2.71
C VAL A 263 1.44 10.96 -3.77
N CYS A 264 0.80 12.08 -3.42
CA CYS A 264 0.12 12.95 -4.38
C CYS A 264 1.04 13.38 -5.53
N ASP A 265 2.25 13.85 -5.22
CA ASP A 265 3.26 14.27 -6.19
C ASP A 265 3.74 13.10 -7.09
N ALA A 266 3.59 11.86 -6.63
CA ALA A 266 3.83 10.66 -7.41
C ALA A 266 2.66 10.27 -8.33
N GLY A 267 1.64 11.12 -8.46
CA GLY A 267 0.49 10.94 -9.35
C GLY A 267 -0.70 10.22 -8.70
N ARG A 268 -0.77 10.21 -7.36
CA ARG A 268 -1.82 9.51 -6.62
C ARG A 268 -2.98 10.44 -6.28
N VAL A 269 -4.02 10.36 -7.10
CA VAL A 269 -5.17 11.26 -7.03
C VAL A 269 -5.87 11.19 -5.66
N SER A 270 -6.05 10.00 -5.10
CA SER A 270 -6.72 9.88 -3.78
C SER A 270 -5.87 10.48 -2.67
N ALA A 271 -4.54 10.39 -2.76
CA ALA A 271 -3.66 11.10 -1.82
C ALA A 271 -3.74 12.62 -2.00
N CYS A 272 -3.90 13.12 -3.23
CA CYS A 272 -4.12 14.55 -3.49
C CYS A 272 -5.44 15.04 -2.89
N GLU A 273 -6.52 14.31 -3.10
CA GLU A 273 -7.85 14.60 -2.53
C GLU A 273 -7.81 14.60 -1.00
N ARG A 274 -7.04 13.71 -0.39
CA ARG A 274 -6.80 13.67 1.07
C ARG A 274 -5.92 14.81 1.58
N THR A 275 -4.96 15.27 0.77
CA THR A 275 -4.00 16.30 1.18
C THR A 275 -4.60 17.70 1.08
N ALA A 276 -5.47 17.96 0.11
CA ALA A 276 -6.04 19.28 -0.12
C ALA A 276 -6.79 19.86 1.10
N PRO A 277 -7.74 19.14 1.75
CA PRO A 277 -8.43 19.64 2.94
C PRO A 277 -7.47 19.98 4.10
N LEU A 278 -6.43 19.16 4.28
CA LEU A 278 -5.42 19.40 5.32
C LEU A 278 -4.59 20.65 5.02
N ARG A 279 -4.24 20.90 3.75
CA ARG A 279 -3.47 22.09 3.36
C ARG A 279 -4.29 23.36 3.45
N GLU A 280 -5.58 23.31 3.10
CA GLU A 280 -6.50 24.44 3.19
C GLU A 280 -6.66 24.96 4.62
N LEU A 281 -6.56 24.08 5.62
CA LEU A 281 -6.56 24.48 7.03
C LEU A 281 -5.37 25.39 7.39
N GLY A 282 -4.21 25.23 6.74
CA GLY A 282 -3.04 26.08 6.99
C GLY A 282 -2.69 26.18 8.48
N ALA A 283 -2.73 27.40 9.03
CA ALA A 283 -2.44 27.66 10.44
C ALA A 283 -3.50 27.11 11.42
N ASP A 284 -4.72 26.83 10.93
CA ASP A 284 -5.79 26.22 11.73
C ASP A 284 -5.57 24.72 11.95
N LEU A 285 -4.64 24.08 11.21
CA LEU A 285 -4.28 22.68 11.38
C LEU A 285 -3.45 22.46 12.65
N ARG A 286 -4.12 22.62 13.80
CA ARG A 286 -3.55 22.49 15.13
C ARG A 286 -4.38 21.51 15.93
N LEU A 287 -4.01 20.24 15.86
CA LEU A 287 -4.70 19.18 16.57
C LEU A 287 -4.47 19.29 18.07
N VAL A 288 -5.52 19.06 18.84
CA VAL A 288 -5.47 19.00 20.30
C VAL A 288 -6.13 17.70 20.78
N PRO A 289 -5.73 17.15 21.93
CA PRO A 289 -6.39 15.98 22.48
C PRO A 289 -7.81 16.33 22.95
N ALA A 290 -8.79 15.53 22.55
CA ALA A 290 -10.16 15.63 23.05
C ALA A 290 -10.22 15.28 24.54
N GLN A 291 -10.78 16.19 25.35
CA GLN A 291 -11.01 15.98 26.78
C GLN A 291 -12.43 15.47 27.10
N GLN A 292 -13.39 15.74 26.20
CA GLN A 292 -14.76 15.24 26.28
C GLN A 292 -15.27 14.94 24.86
N VAL A 293 -16.27 14.06 24.76
CA VAL A 293 -17.03 13.92 23.51
C VAL A 293 -17.78 15.24 23.28
N PRO A 294 -17.67 15.87 22.08
CA PRO A 294 -18.39 17.08 21.76
C PRO A 294 -19.91 16.83 21.77
N CYS A 295 -20.69 17.91 21.79
CA CYS A 295 -22.15 17.83 21.68
C CYS A 295 -22.65 18.66 20.50
N GLY A 296 -23.82 18.31 19.98
CA GLY A 296 -24.47 19.00 18.88
C GLY A 296 -24.05 18.49 17.50
N ARG A 297 -24.45 19.25 16.46
CA ARG A 297 -24.19 18.88 15.07
C ARG A 297 -22.97 19.58 14.52
N TYR A 298 -22.22 18.86 13.70
CA TYR A 298 -21.06 19.36 12.98
C TYR A 298 -21.23 19.10 11.49
N GLN A 299 -20.90 20.09 10.67
CA GLN A 299 -21.07 20.07 9.23
C GLN A 299 -19.71 20.23 8.53
N ALA A 300 -19.42 19.36 7.58
CA ALA A 300 -18.35 19.55 6.61
C ALA A 300 -18.89 20.21 5.33
N ASP A 301 -18.00 20.89 4.61
CA ASP A 301 -18.33 21.56 3.34
C ASP A 301 -18.54 20.57 2.16
N GLY A 302 -18.38 19.26 2.39
CA GLY A 302 -18.60 18.22 1.38
C GLY A 302 -18.31 16.78 1.85
N GLY A 303 -17.92 15.94 0.88
CA GLY A 303 -17.57 14.51 1.03
C GLY A 303 -18.73 13.59 1.39
N VAL A 304 -18.42 12.30 1.59
CA VAL A 304 -19.43 11.23 1.73
C VAL A 304 -20.20 11.35 3.05
N ILE A 305 -19.50 11.77 4.12
CA ILE A 305 -20.07 12.00 5.44
C ILE A 305 -19.95 13.49 5.73
N ASP A 306 -21.00 14.24 5.42
CA ASP A 306 -21.02 15.70 5.51
C ASP A 306 -21.58 16.22 6.85
N MET A 307 -22.31 15.39 7.59
CA MET A 307 -22.92 15.76 8.87
C MET A 307 -22.64 14.72 9.96
N LEU A 308 -22.23 15.21 11.13
CA LEU A 308 -22.05 14.41 12.35
C LEU A 308 -22.98 14.93 13.45
N ASP A 309 -23.72 14.04 14.11
CA ASP A 309 -24.63 14.41 15.22
C ASP A 309 -24.20 13.75 16.53
N PHE A 310 -23.70 14.54 17.47
CA PHE A 310 -23.31 14.11 18.81
C PHE A 310 -24.46 14.30 19.83
N GLY A 311 -25.64 13.75 19.54
CA GLY A 311 -26.82 13.73 20.43
C GLY A 311 -26.82 12.67 21.55
N ASN A 312 -27.95 12.52 22.25
CA ASN A 312 -28.10 11.67 23.45
C ASN A 312 -28.11 10.14 23.19
N GLY A 313 -27.76 9.69 21.98
CA GLY A 313 -27.76 8.29 21.59
C GLY A 313 -26.62 7.90 20.64
N THR A 314 -25.69 8.82 20.37
CA THR A 314 -24.54 8.50 19.52
C THR A 314 -23.53 7.68 20.31
N HIS A 315 -23.10 6.54 19.76
CA HIS A 315 -22.02 5.71 20.33
C HIS A 315 -20.66 6.36 20.07
N ALA A 316 -20.49 7.59 20.55
CA ALA A 316 -19.25 8.31 20.53
C ALA A 316 -18.50 8.07 21.85
N ARG A 317 -17.22 7.69 21.76
CA ARG A 317 -16.37 7.44 22.92
C ARG A 317 -15.03 8.14 22.75
N LEU A 318 -14.49 8.61 23.87
CA LEU A 318 -13.12 9.06 23.90
C LEU A 318 -12.17 7.88 24.02
N HIS A 319 -11.12 7.92 23.21
CA HIS A 319 -10.00 7.00 23.34
C HIS A 319 -8.71 7.75 23.03
N LYS A 320 -7.80 7.84 24.00
CA LYS A 320 -6.46 8.45 23.84
C LYS A 320 -6.49 9.87 23.20
N GLY A 321 -7.48 10.68 23.58
CA GLY A 321 -7.64 12.04 23.05
C GLY A 321 -8.19 12.12 21.62
N ALA A 322 -8.62 11.00 21.02
CA ALA A 322 -9.44 10.96 19.82
C ALA A 322 -10.90 10.63 20.16
N ILE A 323 -11.81 11.05 19.30
CA ILE A 323 -13.25 10.79 19.38
C ILE A 323 -13.55 9.67 18.37
N HIS A 324 -13.95 8.50 18.88
CA HIS A 324 -14.43 7.40 18.07
C HIS A 324 -15.94 7.48 17.99
N LEU A 325 -16.49 7.67 16.80
CA LEU A 325 -17.91 7.82 16.55
C LEU A 325 -18.40 6.66 15.68
N GLN A 326 -19.37 5.89 16.15
CA GLN A 326 -20.06 4.93 15.28
C GLN A 326 -21.10 5.65 14.43
N HIS A 327 -21.04 5.45 13.11
CA HIS A 327 -21.93 6.04 12.11
C HIS A 327 -22.19 4.99 11.03
N ASP A 328 -23.45 4.63 10.80
CA ASP A 328 -23.89 3.65 9.79
C ASP A 328 -23.11 2.33 9.79
N GLY A 329 -22.77 1.82 10.99
CA GLY A 329 -22.01 0.57 11.16
C GLY A 329 -20.49 0.70 10.98
N GLN A 330 -19.99 1.92 10.75
CA GLN A 330 -18.57 2.22 10.65
C GLN A 330 -18.08 3.05 11.84
N SER A 331 -16.84 2.80 12.28
CA SER A 331 -16.19 3.63 13.29
C SER A 331 -15.40 4.75 12.61
N LEU A 332 -15.83 5.99 12.81
CA LEU A 332 -15.11 7.20 12.44
C LEU A 332 -14.20 7.65 13.58
N VAL A 333 -13.06 8.26 13.24
CA VAL A 333 -12.07 8.77 14.18
C VAL A 333 -11.84 10.24 13.90
N LEU A 334 -12.10 11.06 14.92
CA LEU A 334 -12.06 12.51 14.85
C LEU A 334 -11.11 13.05 15.91
N ARG A 335 -10.48 14.20 15.62
CA ARG A 335 -9.72 14.98 16.61
C ARG A 335 -10.14 16.45 16.58
N PRO A 336 -10.22 17.11 17.74
CA PRO A 336 -10.49 18.53 17.79
C PRO A 336 -9.29 19.32 17.26
N LEU A 337 -9.61 20.40 16.55
CA LEU A 337 -8.71 21.48 16.21
C LEU A 337 -8.73 22.52 17.34
N ALA A 338 -7.64 23.27 17.50
CA ALA A 338 -7.51 24.28 18.55
C ALA A 338 -8.57 25.41 18.45
N ASN A 339 -9.19 25.58 17.29
CA ASN A 339 -10.27 26.54 17.05
C ASN A 339 -11.68 26.00 17.42
N GLY A 340 -11.80 24.75 17.89
CA GLY A 340 -13.06 24.14 18.30
C GLY A 340 -13.74 23.28 17.23
N ASP A 341 -13.22 23.26 16.00
CA ASP A 341 -13.71 22.37 14.94
C ASP A 341 -13.24 20.92 15.16
N LEU A 342 -13.82 19.99 14.41
CA LEU A 342 -13.37 18.60 14.37
C LEU A 342 -12.70 18.29 13.03
N LEU A 343 -11.66 17.49 13.07
CA LEU A 343 -10.98 16.96 11.90
C LEU A 343 -11.14 15.45 11.87
N GLY A 344 -11.60 14.91 10.74
CA GLY A 344 -11.46 13.49 10.41
C GLY A 344 -10.00 13.08 10.32
N ILE A 345 -9.57 12.04 11.02
CA ILE A 345 -8.16 11.59 10.98
C ILE A 345 -8.00 10.19 10.38
N ASP A 346 -9.07 9.66 9.81
CA ASP A 346 -9.08 8.36 9.15
C ASP A 346 -9.41 8.48 7.66
N SER A 347 -9.37 7.35 6.98
CA SER A 347 -9.60 7.30 5.55
C SER A 347 -11.07 7.49 5.15
N GLN A 348 -11.99 7.16 6.05
CA GLN A 348 -13.45 7.13 5.90
C GLN A 348 -14.04 8.54 5.89
N THR A 349 -13.51 9.40 6.76
CA THR A 349 -13.83 10.82 6.85
C THR A 349 -13.09 11.66 5.80
N ALA A 350 -12.20 11.05 5.00
CA ALA A 350 -11.39 11.72 3.97
C ALA A 350 -10.64 12.98 4.46
N TYR A 351 -10.25 12.99 5.74
CA TYR A 351 -9.58 14.13 6.39
C TYR A 351 -10.38 15.45 6.39
N GLN A 352 -11.70 15.36 6.38
CA GLN A 352 -12.56 16.54 6.34
C GLN A 352 -12.61 17.31 7.66
N ARG A 353 -12.76 18.63 7.53
CA ARG A 353 -13.05 19.57 8.63
C ARG A 353 -14.56 19.64 8.83
N TYR A 354 -15.00 19.42 10.06
CA TYR A 354 -16.38 19.56 10.49
C TYR A 354 -16.51 20.73 11.46
N ARG A 355 -17.34 21.72 11.11
CA ARG A 355 -17.60 22.92 11.93
C ARG A 355 -18.89 22.76 12.72
N PRO A 356 -18.95 23.24 13.98
CA PRO A 356 -20.18 23.19 14.75
C PRO A 356 -21.27 24.03 14.07
N GLN A 357 -22.49 23.50 13.98
CA GLN A 357 -23.65 24.26 13.54
C GLN A 357 -24.17 25.15 14.68
N GLU A 358 -24.32 26.46 14.42
CA GLU A 358 -24.89 27.39 15.38
C GLU A 358 -26.37 27.08 15.67
N GLY A 359 -26.81 27.27 16.92
CA GLY A 359 -28.22 27.17 17.32
C GLY A 359 -28.74 25.77 17.67
N VAL A 360 -27.89 24.73 17.67
CA VAL A 360 -28.26 23.39 18.15
C VAL A 360 -28.07 23.30 19.67
N PRO A 361 -29.09 22.89 20.46
CA PRO A 361 -29.00 22.88 21.92
C PRO A 361 -27.87 21.97 22.42
N SER A 362 -27.09 22.45 23.40
CA SER A 362 -26.07 21.68 24.10
C SER A 362 -26.69 20.43 24.73
N CYS A 363 -26.06 19.27 24.54
CA CYS A 363 -26.49 18.04 25.21
C CYS A 363 -26.59 18.25 26.71
N SER A 364 -27.75 17.96 27.29
CA SER A 364 -27.91 17.89 28.73
C SER A 364 -27.04 16.74 29.25
N ARG A 365 -26.13 17.05 30.19
CA ARG A 365 -25.45 16.03 31.02
C ARG A 365 -26.50 15.02 31.50
N PRO A 366 -26.25 13.69 31.47
CA PRO A 366 -27.15 12.74 32.10
C PRO A 366 -27.39 13.23 33.53
N ALA A 367 -28.66 13.45 33.90
CA ALA A 367 -28.98 13.85 35.26
C ALA A 367 -28.46 12.75 36.18
N ASP A 368 -27.53 13.09 37.07
CA ASP A 368 -27.21 12.25 38.21
C ASP A 368 -28.54 11.87 38.86
N SER A 369 -28.87 10.58 38.80
CA SER A 369 -30.00 10.01 39.53
C SER A 369 -29.66 10.10 41.01
N LEU A 370 -29.80 11.29 41.58
CA LEU A 370 -29.86 11.51 43.01
C LEU A 370 -30.90 10.54 43.57
N GLY A 371 -30.39 9.57 44.34
CA GLY A 371 -31.17 8.55 45.00
C GLY A 371 -32.36 9.17 45.69
N ARG A 372 -33.56 8.84 45.20
CA ARG A 372 -34.78 9.05 45.96
C ARG A 372 -34.71 8.12 47.18
N PRO A 373 -34.74 8.64 48.41
CA PRO A 373 -34.90 7.79 49.57
C PRO A 373 -36.31 7.21 49.52
N LEU A 374 -36.39 5.87 49.57
CA LEU A 374 -37.64 5.16 49.80
C LEU A 374 -38.22 5.63 51.14
N ARG A 375 -39.47 6.11 51.10
CA ARG A 375 -40.33 6.26 52.27
C ARG A 375 -41.36 5.15 52.28
#